data_AF-A0A6G3UCP5-F1
#
_entry.id   AF-A0A6G3UCP5-F1
#
_cell.length_a   1.000
_cell.length_b   1.000
_cell.length_c   1.000
_cell.angle_alpha   90.00
_cell.angle_beta   90.00
_cell.angle_gamma   90.00
#
_symmetry.space_group_name_H-M   'P 1'
#
loop_
_entity.id
_entity.type
_entity.pdbx_description
1 polymer ?
#
loop_
_entity_poly.entity_id
_entity_poly.type
_entity_poly.pdbx_seq_one_letter_code
_entity_poly.pdbx_strand_id
1 'polypeptide(L)'
;MTSELLDRALIEEATKKSGLVWVEGSTGAARALWHVWHDGAACVVGDGPGEQPLPGLADGARAQVTVRSKDKGGRLVSWTATVVELAAGSEAWTAAVAELKGKRLNAPDGEAVPERWARECRVLRLEPTGATAPLP
;
A
#
# COMPACT_ATOMS: atom_id res chain seq x y z
N MET A 1 -24.27 -4.29 5.42
CA MET A 1 -24.40 -2.99 4.70
C MET A 1 -23.90 -1.79 5.50
N THR A 2 -24.54 -1.31 6.58
CA THR A 2 -24.03 -0.11 7.30
C THR A 2 -22.67 -0.32 7.96
N SER A 3 -22.43 -1.50 8.58
CA SER A 3 -21.14 -1.83 9.20
C SER A 3 -20.01 -1.88 8.19
N GLU A 4 -20.19 -2.57 7.07
CA GLU A 4 -19.16 -2.71 6.02
C GLU A 4 -18.80 -1.36 5.39
N LEU A 5 -19.76 -0.45 5.26
CA LEU A 5 -19.50 0.92 4.80
C LEU A 5 -18.69 1.71 5.83
N LEU A 6 -18.99 1.55 7.12
CA LEU A 6 -18.19 2.13 8.21
C LEU A 6 -16.77 1.55 8.26
N ASP A 7 -16.63 0.23 8.09
CA ASP A 7 -15.34 -0.46 8.07
C ASP A 7 -14.49 0.05 6.90
N ARG A 8 -15.07 0.19 5.71
CA ARG A 8 -14.37 0.75 4.54
C ARG A 8 -13.96 2.20 4.75
N ALA A 9 -14.85 3.03 5.29
CA ALA A 9 -14.53 4.42 5.61
C ALA A 9 -13.41 4.53 6.67
N LEU A 10 -13.43 3.66 7.69
CA LEU A 10 -12.37 3.58 8.69
C LEU A 10 -11.03 3.18 8.09
N ILE A 11 -11.01 2.13 7.25
CA ILE A 11 -9.80 1.69 6.54
C ILE A 11 -9.21 2.83 5.73
N GLU A 12 -10.03 3.51 4.94
CA GLU A 12 -9.62 4.62 4.08
C GLU A 12 -9.05 5.78 4.91
N GLU A 13 -9.81 6.28 5.89
CA GLU A 13 -9.42 7.42 6.70
C GLU A 13 -8.18 7.13 7.55
N ALA A 14 -8.09 5.94 8.15
CA ALA A 14 -6.92 5.54 8.94
C ALA A 14 -5.67 5.41 8.04
N THR A 15 -5.81 4.79 6.87
CA THR A 15 -4.68 4.56 5.96
C THR A 15 -4.18 5.85 5.33
N LYS A 16 -5.07 6.80 4.96
CA LYS A 16 -4.69 8.14 4.48
C LYS A 16 -3.90 8.95 5.53
N LYS A 17 -4.26 8.83 6.81
CA LYS A 17 -3.63 9.58 7.90
C LYS A 17 -2.33 8.96 8.40
N SER A 18 -2.11 7.68 8.14
CA SER A 18 -0.88 7.00 8.54
C SER A 18 0.21 7.20 7.50
N GLY A 19 1.43 7.49 7.95
CA GLY A 19 2.59 7.62 7.05
C GLY A 19 3.22 6.29 6.65
N LEU A 20 2.90 5.22 7.38
CA LEU A 20 3.37 3.86 7.12
C LEU A 20 2.26 2.86 7.48
N VAL A 21 2.20 1.75 6.75
CA VAL A 21 1.38 0.59 7.12
C VAL A 21 2.26 -0.63 7.34
N TRP A 22 1.86 -1.52 8.24
CA TRP A 22 2.55 -2.78 8.47
C TRP A 22 1.88 -3.87 7.64
N VAL A 23 2.60 -4.40 6.65
CA VAL A 23 2.06 -5.38 5.70
C VAL A 23 2.73 -6.72 5.92
N GLU A 24 1.91 -7.74 6.15
CA GLU A 24 2.31 -9.15 6.24
C GLU A 24 1.77 -9.89 5.00
N GLY A 25 2.68 -10.34 4.15
CA GLY A 25 2.36 -11.15 2.97
C GLY A 25 2.29 -12.65 3.28
N SER A 26 2.35 -13.49 2.25
CA SER A 26 2.34 -14.95 2.40
C SER A 26 3.60 -15.53 3.06
N THR A 27 4.68 -14.74 3.12
CA THR A 27 5.97 -15.16 3.68
C THR A 27 6.62 -14.03 4.45
N GLY A 28 7.30 -14.38 5.54
CA GLY A 28 8.04 -13.41 6.37
C GLY A 28 7.15 -12.66 7.36
N ALA A 29 7.79 -11.81 8.17
CA ALA A 29 7.10 -11.01 9.17
C ALA A 29 6.52 -9.71 8.56
N ALA A 30 5.52 -9.14 9.24
CA ALA A 30 4.96 -7.84 8.90
C ALA A 30 6.05 -6.76 8.78
N ARG A 31 6.03 -5.98 7.69
CA ARG A 31 6.98 -4.91 7.41
C ARG A 31 6.30 -3.56 7.28
N ALA A 32 6.91 -2.53 7.85
CA ALA A 32 6.48 -1.15 7.64
C ALA A 32 6.79 -0.73 6.19
N LEU A 33 5.76 -0.37 5.45
CA LEU A 33 5.84 0.12 4.08
C LEU A 33 5.28 1.54 4.01
N TRP A 34 5.96 2.40 3.25
CA TRP A 34 5.36 3.67 2.83
C TRP A 34 4.41 3.42 1.66
N HIS A 35 3.35 4.22 1.59
CA HIS A 35 2.26 4.02 0.65
C HIS A 35 1.61 5.36 0.30
N VAL A 36 0.73 5.31 -0.69
CA VAL A 36 -0.32 6.32 -0.90
C VAL A 36 -1.67 5.63 -0.88
N TRP A 37 -2.71 6.31 -0.41
CA TRP A 37 -4.07 5.86 -0.65
C TRP A 37 -4.56 6.48 -1.95
N HIS A 38 -4.92 5.65 -2.93
CA HIS A 38 -5.41 6.12 -4.22
C HIS A 38 -6.51 5.19 -4.72
N ASP A 39 -7.64 5.78 -5.10
CA ASP A 39 -8.79 5.09 -5.67
C ASP A 39 -9.19 3.81 -4.89
N GLY A 40 -9.38 3.97 -3.58
CA GLY A 40 -9.86 2.90 -2.70
C GLY A 40 -8.84 1.83 -2.30
N ALA A 41 -7.57 1.98 -2.64
CA ALA A 41 -6.50 1.04 -2.27
C ALA A 41 -5.25 1.73 -1.73
N ALA A 42 -4.46 1.00 -0.94
CA ALA A 42 -3.10 1.42 -0.62
C ALA A 42 -2.16 1.01 -1.75
N CYS A 43 -1.58 1.97 -2.45
CA CYS A 43 -0.58 1.73 -3.48
C CYS A 43 0.82 1.77 -2.87
N VAL A 44 1.66 0.81 -3.24
CA VAL A 44 3.06 0.70 -2.83
C VAL A 44 3.95 0.46 -4.05
N VAL A 45 5.20 0.92 -3.98
CA VAL A 45 6.26 0.59 -4.94
C VAL A 45 7.41 -0.07 -4.19
N GLY A 46 8.07 -1.02 -4.84
CA GLY A 46 9.15 -1.78 -4.21
C GLY A 46 9.83 -2.80 -5.11
N ASP A 47 10.66 -3.65 -4.49
CA ASP A 47 11.46 -4.69 -5.14
C ASP A 47 12.40 -4.21 -6.27
N GLY A 48 12.77 -2.92 -6.24
CA GLY A 48 13.76 -2.33 -7.14
C GLY A 48 14.78 -1.46 -6.43
N PRO A 49 15.83 -0.98 -7.13
CA PRO A 49 16.92 -0.24 -6.52
C PRO A 49 16.44 0.98 -5.74
N GLY A 50 16.84 1.09 -4.47
CA GLY A 50 16.46 2.22 -3.61
C GLY A 50 15.01 2.21 -3.12
N GLU A 51 14.19 1.23 -3.51
CA GLU A 51 12.82 1.07 -3.01
C GLU A 51 12.72 -0.04 -1.96
N GLN A 52 11.61 -0.03 -1.22
CA GLN A 52 11.36 -0.97 -0.14
C GLN A 52 11.13 -2.41 -0.66
N PRO A 53 11.55 -3.44 0.08
CA PRO A 53 11.28 -4.84 -0.28
C PRO A 53 9.82 -5.26 0.01
N LEU A 54 9.23 -6.07 -0.87
CA LEU A 54 7.82 -6.51 -0.84
C LEU A 54 7.68 -8.06 -0.74
N PRO A 55 8.30 -8.71 0.26
CA PRO A 55 8.26 -10.17 0.36
C PRO A 55 6.85 -10.70 0.59
N GLY A 56 6.50 -11.78 -0.11
CA GLY A 56 5.20 -12.44 0.05
C GLY A 56 4.01 -11.65 -0.52
N LEU A 57 4.25 -10.57 -1.27
CA LEU A 57 3.21 -9.78 -1.93
C LEU A 57 3.16 -10.11 -3.43
N ALA A 58 2.68 -11.29 -3.76
CA ALA A 58 2.45 -11.72 -5.15
C ALA A 58 1.06 -11.27 -5.65
N ASP A 59 0.93 -11.04 -6.95
CA ASP A 59 -0.37 -10.74 -7.57
C ASP A 59 -1.43 -11.81 -7.23
N GLY A 60 -2.64 -11.38 -6.88
CA GLY A 60 -3.75 -12.21 -6.44
C GLY A 60 -3.62 -12.79 -5.02
N ALA A 61 -2.48 -12.64 -4.34
CA ALA A 61 -2.30 -13.13 -2.98
C ALA A 61 -3.06 -12.26 -1.96
N ARG A 62 -3.25 -12.80 -0.76
CA ARG A 62 -3.74 -12.02 0.38
C ARG A 62 -2.59 -11.45 1.20
N ALA A 63 -2.80 -10.27 1.75
CA ALA A 63 -1.92 -9.66 2.73
C ALA A 63 -2.73 -9.09 3.91
N GLN A 64 -2.17 -9.14 5.12
CA GLN A 64 -2.71 -8.41 6.26
C GLN A 64 -2.05 -7.04 6.36
N VAL A 65 -2.88 -6.00 6.38
CA VAL A 65 -2.43 -4.62 6.53
C VAL A 65 -2.84 -4.11 7.90
N THR A 66 -1.88 -3.66 8.68
CA THR A 66 -2.10 -3.07 10.00
C THR A 66 -1.75 -1.59 9.98
N VAL A 67 -2.75 -0.77 10.28
CA VAL A 67 -2.61 0.68 10.37
C VAL A 67 -2.45 1.07 11.84
N ARG A 68 -1.43 1.87 12.12
CA ARG A 68 -1.15 2.37 13.47
C ARG A 68 -1.41 3.87 13.55
N SER A 69 -1.80 4.33 14.73
CA SER A 69 -1.93 5.73 15.08
C SER A 69 -0.57 6.39 14.96
N LYS A 70 -0.52 7.49 14.21
CA LYS A 70 0.69 8.30 14.06
C LYS A 70 1.19 8.84 15.40
N ASP A 71 0.27 9.30 16.25
CA ASP A 71 0.61 10.00 17.48
C ASP A 71 0.87 9.05 18.66
N LYS A 72 0.08 7.98 18.75
CA LYS A 72 0.10 7.06 19.91
C LYS A 72 0.79 5.73 19.61
N GLY A 73 1.04 5.42 18.35
CA GLY A 73 1.60 4.12 17.93
C GLY A 73 0.68 2.91 18.15
N GLY A 74 -0.50 3.06 18.75
CA GLY A 74 -1.46 1.97 18.92
C GLY A 74 -2.06 1.53 17.58
N ARG A 75 -2.50 0.27 17.48
CA ARG A 75 -3.22 -0.24 16.30
C ARG A 75 -4.58 0.46 16.18
N LEU A 76 -4.88 0.99 14.99
CA LEU A 76 -6.18 1.59 14.67
C LEU A 76 -7.10 0.57 13.97
N VAL A 77 -6.58 -0.12 12.97
CA VAL A 77 -7.32 -1.13 12.22
C VAL A 77 -6.34 -2.13 11.60
N SER A 78 -6.76 -3.39 11.52
CA SER A 78 -6.13 -4.36 10.62
C SER A 78 -7.17 -4.84 9.61
N TRP A 79 -6.78 -4.91 8.34
CA TRP A 79 -7.67 -5.29 7.24
C TRP A 79 -6.96 -6.23 6.27
N THR A 80 -7.74 -7.12 5.65
CA THR A 80 -7.23 -8.05 4.63
C THR A 80 -7.28 -7.41 3.26
N ALA A 81 -6.14 -7.42 2.57
CA ALA A 81 -5.98 -6.95 1.21
C ALA A 81 -5.90 -8.11 0.23
N THR A 82 -6.43 -7.92 -0.97
CA THR A 82 -5.97 -8.60 -2.18
C THR A 82 -4.82 -7.78 -2.77
N VAL A 83 -3.70 -8.42 -3.08
CA VAL A 83 -2.58 -7.78 -3.76
C VAL A 83 -2.86 -7.79 -5.26
N VAL A 84 -2.75 -6.64 -5.91
CA VAL A 84 -2.90 -6.49 -7.36
C VAL A 84 -1.63 -5.84 -7.91
N GLU A 85 -0.91 -6.54 -8.78
CA GLU A 85 0.25 -5.99 -9.46
C GLU A 85 -0.16 -5.20 -10.70
N LEU A 86 0.28 -3.94 -10.76
CA LEU A 86 -0.05 -3.06 -11.87
C LEU A 86 0.97 -3.22 -13.00
N ALA A 87 0.49 -3.57 -14.19
CA ALA A 87 1.34 -3.63 -15.38
C ALA A 87 1.89 -2.25 -15.71
N ALA A 88 3.22 -2.14 -15.84
CA ALA A 88 3.89 -0.89 -16.16
C ALA A 88 3.34 -0.25 -17.44
N GLY A 89 3.10 1.07 -17.40
CA GLY A 89 2.52 1.83 -18.51
C GLY A 89 1.01 1.68 -18.72
N SER A 90 0.33 0.83 -17.94
CA SER A 90 -1.14 0.82 -17.92
C SER A 90 -1.71 2.11 -17.31
N GLU A 91 -3.00 2.38 -17.57
CA GLU A 91 -3.69 3.55 -17.01
C GLU A 91 -3.67 3.53 -15.47
N ALA A 92 -4.04 2.39 -14.86
CA ALA A 92 -4.03 2.22 -13.41
C ALA A 92 -2.62 2.40 -12.83
N TRP A 93 -1.59 1.87 -13.50
CA TRP A 93 -0.19 2.05 -13.10
C TRP A 93 0.21 3.53 -13.13
N THR A 94 -0.13 4.23 -14.22
CA THR A 94 0.19 5.65 -14.42
C THR A 94 -0.44 6.52 -13.34
N ALA A 95 -1.70 6.26 -13.01
CA ALA A 95 -2.41 6.99 -11.95
C ALA A 95 -1.78 6.75 -10.56
N ALA A 96 -1.49 5.48 -10.21
CA ALA A 96 -0.86 5.16 -8.93
C ALA A 96 0.56 5.75 -8.83
N VAL A 97 1.34 5.71 -9.90
CA VAL A 97 2.71 6.24 -9.93
C VAL A 97 2.75 7.75 -9.80
N ALA A 98 1.79 8.48 -10.38
CA ALA A 98 1.70 9.93 -10.20
C ALA A 98 1.58 10.32 -8.72
N GLU A 99 0.72 9.62 -7.96
CA GLU A 99 0.55 9.83 -6.52
C GLU A 99 1.80 9.42 -5.72
N LEU A 100 2.35 8.23 -6.02
CA LEU A 100 3.55 7.70 -5.35
C LEU A 100 4.76 8.63 -5.55
N LYS A 101 4.97 9.13 -6.77
CA LYS A 101 6.05 10.08 -7.11
C LYS A 101 5.93 11.35 -6.26
N GLY A 102 4.71 11.88 -6.12
CA GLY A 102 4.46 13.06 -5.29
C GLY A 102 4.83 12.89 -3.80
N LYS A 103 4.89 11.65 -3.29
CA LYS A 103 5.35 11.33 -1.92
C LYS A 103 6.82 10.96 -1.82
N ARG A 104 7.50 10.67 -2.94
CA ARG A 104 8.91 10.26 -2.96
C ARG A 104 9.85 11.47 -3.06
N LEU A 105 9.90 12.27 -1.99
CA LEU A 105 10.62 13.55 -1.97
C LEU A 105 12.15 13.45 -2.16
N ASN A 106 12.74 12.26 -1.96
CA ASN A 106 14.19 12.02 -2.05
C ASN A 106 14.55 11.05 -3.20
N ALA A 107 13.78 11.04 -4.29
CA ALA A 107 14.11 10.24 -5.47
C ALA A 107 15.41 10.75 -6.12
N PRO A 108 16.46 9.91 -6.27
CA PRO A 108 17.76 10.34 -6.80
C PRO A 108 17.70 10.77 -8.27
N ASP A 109 16.70 10.29 -8.99
CA ASP A 109 16.42 10.52 -10.40
C ASP A 109 15.31 11.57 -10.66
N GLY A 110 14.78 12.18 -9.59
CA GLY A 110 13.81 13.28 -9.66
C GLY A 110 12.62 12.94 -10.55
N GLU A 111 12.45 13.71 -11.63
CA GLU A 111 11.32 13.56 -12.54
C GLU A 111 11.31 12.22 -13.31
N ALA A 112 12.47 11.58 -13.48
CA ALA A 112 12.65 10.33 -14.22
C ALA A 112 12.34 9.05 -13.40
N VAL A 113 11.85 9.23 -12.16
CA VAL A 113 11.51 8.11 -11.28
C VAL A 113 10.44 7.16 -11.85
N PRO A 114 9.40 7.61 -12.60
CA PRO A 114 8.43 6.70 -13.20
C PRO A 114 9.07 5.73 -14.18
N GLU A 115 10.00 6.19 -15.03
CA GLU A 115 10.66 5.35 -16.01
C GLU A 115 11.55 4.29 -15.35
N ARG A 116 12.21 4.63 -14.25
CA ARG A 116 12.96 3.64 -13.45
C ARG A 116 12.02 2.63 -12.81
N TRP A 117 10.94 3.09 -12.17
CA TRP A 117 9.97 2.20 -11.56
C TRP A 117 9.34 1.24 -12.57
N ALA A 118 9.06 1.70 -13.79
CA ALA A 118 8.52 0.86 -14.85
C ALA A 118 9.47 -0.28 -15.27
N ARG A 119 10.79 -0.05 -15.24
CA ARG A 119 11.80 -1.03 -15.65
C ARG A 119 12.24 -1.97 -14.53
N GLU A 120 12.28 -1.46 -13.31
CA GLU A 120 13.07 -2.07 -12.23
C GLU A 120 12.29 -2.27 -10.93
N CYS A 121 11.05 -1.79 -10.83
CA CYS A 121 10.25 -1.92 -9.61
C CYS A 121 8.90 -2.56 -9.91
N ARG A 122 8.25 -3.02 -8.84
CA ARG A 122 6.87 -3.46 -8.85
C ARG A 122 6.01 -2.37 -8.23
N VAL A 123 4.84 -2.12 -8.82
CA VAL A 123 3.82 -1.23 -8.25
C VAL A 123 2.59 -2.07 -7.94
N LEU A 124 2.23 -2.13 -6.66
CA LEU A 124 1.15 -2.97 -6.17
C LEU A 124 0.03 -2.10 -5.59
N ARG A 125 -1.21 -2.53 -5.79
CA ARG A 125 -2.37 -2.09 -5.01
C ARG A 125 -2.69 -3.15 -3.96
N LEU A 126 -2.92 -2.69 -2.74
CA LEU A 126 -3.46 -3.50 -1.65
C LEU A 126 -4.94 -3.13 -1.52
N GLU A 127 -5.79 -3.93 -2.14
CA GLU A 127 -7.21 -3.66 -2.26
C GLU A 127 -7.97 -4.26 -1.08
N PRO A 128 -8.67 -3.46 -0.26
CA PRO A 128 -9.40 -3.98 0.89
C PRO A 128 -10.48 -4.97 0.46
N THR A 129 -10.47 -6.15 1.07
CA THR A 129 -11.52 -7.18 0.86
C THR A 129 -12.81 -6.90 1.63
N GLY A 130 -12.82 -5.86 2.48
CA GLY A 130 -13.91 -5.56 3.42
C GLY A 130 -13.79 -6.27 4.78
N ALA A 131 -12.90 -7.25 4.93
CA ALA A 131 -12.66 -7.90 6.20
C ALA A 131 -11.72 -7.07 7.10
N THR A 132 -12.19 -6.72 8.29
CA THR A 132 -11.40 -6.10 9.37
C THR A 132 -11.22 -7.09 10.53
N ALA A 133 -10.10 -6.97 11.25
CA ALA A 133 -9.91 -7.70 12.50
C ALA A 133 -10.33 -6.82 13.69
N PRO A 134 -10.97 -7.38 14.73
CA PRO A 134 -11.35 -6.63 15.91
C PRO A 134 -10.14 -6.02 16.63
N LEU A 135 -10.38 -4.90 17.31
CA LEU A 135 -9.42 -4.37 18.27
C LEU A 135 -9.25 -5.38 19.43
N PRO A 136 -8.03 -5.49 20.03
CA PRO A 136 -7.81 -6.38 21.16
C PRO A 136 -8.59 -5.95 22.40
#